data_AF-A0AAI9SVR9-F1
#
_entry.id   AF-A0AAI9SVR9-F1
#
_cell.length_a   1.000
_cell.length_b   1.000
_cell.length_c   1.000
_cell.angle_alpha   90.00
_cell.angle_beta   90.00
_cell.angle_gamma   90.00
#
_symmetry.space_group_name_H-M   'P 1'
#
loop_
_entity.id
_entity.type
_entity.pdbx_description
1 polymer ?
#
loop_
_entity_poly.entity_id
_entity_poly.type
_entity_poly.pdbx_seq_one_letter_code
_entity_poly.pdbx_strand_id
1 'polypeptide(L)'
;MVDLDLKLKPVADAIKDGKKVTFFNGAGISTSAGIPDFRSPETGLYSQLAKLDLPFAEAVFDIDYFKENPKPFYTLAHELYPGKFPPTKFHHFIKLVQDRGQLKRVYTQNIDTLERLAGVKDEYIVEAHGSFAKNHCVECFEEMSISTLEQHMKDEKKNGIPTCEKCQGYVKPNIVFFGEGLPAKFFETWKKDRDQVELAIISGTSLTVYPFASLPFEVSKKCTRVLINKEKVGDIGSRKSDVLALKDCDSVVDVLASLLGWKDELDVLYEAGKKKCQVSKAKAKAKADHDELETDNDKSKREQDEEKKPVEDQEEEKKPAEDQEEIVDGKKEHLSELIDKLKI
;
A
#
# COMPACT_ATOMS: atom_id res chain seq x y z
N MET A 1 -19.35 9.55 -21.36
CA MET A 1 -19.67 10.50 -20.27
C MET A 1 -21.15 10.46 -19.94
N VAL A 2 -22.04 10.82 -20.88
CA VAL A 2 -23.52 10.90 -20.65
C VAL A 2 -24.16 9.70 -19.90
N ASP A 3 -23.83 8.45 -20.24
CA ASP A 3 -24.40 7.27 -19.56
C ASP A 3 -23.94 7.11 -18.10
N LEU A 4 -22.69 7.48 -17.80
CA LEU A 4 -22.14 7.37 -16.45
C LEU A 4 -22.72 8.45 -15.54
N ASP A 5 -22.85 9.67 -16.04
CA ASP A 5 -23.44 10.79 -15.32
C ASP A 5 -24.88 10.47 -14.89
N LEU A 6 -25.69 9.89 -15.78
CA LEU A 6 -27.06 9.47 -15.48
C LEU A 6 -27.11 8.39 -14.39
N LYS A 7 -26.18 7.43 -14.40
CA LYS A 7 -26.08 6.37 -13.38
C LYS A 7 -25.64 6.90 -12.02
N LEU A 8 -24.74 7.88 -12.01
CA LEU A 8 -24.16 8.44 -10.78
C LEU A 8 -24.97 9.59 -10.20
N LYS A 9 -25.86 10.22 -10.97
CA LYS A 9 -26.71 11.32 -10.50
C LYS A 9 -27.50 10.97 -9.22
N PRO A 10 -28.20 9.81 -9.12
CA PRO A 10 -28.86 9.42 -7.87
C PRO A 10 -27.91 9.27 -6.68
N VAL A 11 -26.66 8.88 -6.92
CA VAL A 11 -25.62 8.77 -5.89
C VAL A 11 -25.18 10.15 -5.43
N ALA A 12 -24.93 11.07 -6.37
CA ALA A 12 -24.58 12.45 -6.06
C ALA A 12 -25.71 13.18 -5.33
N ASP A 13 -26.97 12.99 -5.74
CA ASP A 13 -28.14 13.56 -5.07
C ASP A 13 -28.28 13.02 -3.64
N ALA A 14 -28.11 11.70 -3.45
CA ALA A 14 -28.10 11.09 -2.12
C ALA A 14 -27.02 11.67 -1.19
N ILE A 15 -25.82 11.95 -1.73
CA ILE A 15 -24.75 12.62 -0.98
C ILE A 15 -25.16 14.06 -0.67
N LYS A 16 -25.69 14.83 -1.62
CA LYS A 16 -26.16 16.22 -1.39
C LYS A 16 -27.25 16.30 -0.33
N ASP A 17 -28.14 15.31 -0.28
CA ASP A 17 -29.21 15.19 0.72
C ASP A 17 -28.67 14.85 2.13
N GLY A 18 -27.36 14.68 2.28
CA GLY A 18 -26.70 14.51 3.58
C GLY A 18 -26.56 13.06 4.03
N LYS A 19 -26.85 12.07 3.17
CA LYS A 19 -26.63 10.66 3.52
C LYS A 19 -25.16 10.42 3.83
N LYS A 20 -24.91 9.62 4.87
CA LYS A 20 -23.54 9.26 5.24
C LYS A 20 -23.03 8.12 4.36
N VAL A 21 -21.82 8.26 3.86
CA VAL A 21 -21.18 7.31 2.93
C VAL A 21 -20.27 6.35 3.70
N THR A 22 -20.43 5.06 3.45
CA THR A 22 -19.49 4.02 3.89
C THR A 22 -18.74 3.48 2.69
N PHE A 23 -17.41 3.49 2.75
CA PHE A 23 -16.56 2.96 1.68
C PHE A 23 -16.06 1.56 2.02
N PHE A 24 -16.06 0.67 1.03
CA PHE A 24 -15.47 -0.67 1.08
C PHE A 24 -14.44 -0.78 -0.04
N ASN A 25 -13.17 -0.59 0.30
CA ASN A 25 -12.10 -0.40 -0.66
C ASN A 25 -11.19 -1.63 -0.76
N GLY A 26 -10.63 -1.84 -1.93
CA GLY A 26 -9.52 -2.76 -2.16
C GLY A 26 -8.46 -2.16 -3.08
N ALA A 27 -7.52 -3.01 -3.52
CA ALA A 27 -6.29 -2.56 -4.18
C ALA A 27 -6.52 -1.72 -5.45
N GLY A 28 -7.66 -1.91 -6.13
CA GLY A 28 -8.02 -1.20 -7.35
C GLY A 28 -8.04 0.33 -7.20
N ILE A 29 -8.34 0.87 -6.00
CA ILE A 29 -8.33 2.32 -5.76
C ILE A 29 -6.91 2.91 -5.70
N SER A 30 -5.89 2.06 -5.52
CA SER A 30 -4.47 2.43 -5.40
C SER A 30 -3.67 2.17 -6.68
N THR A 31 -4.23 1.43 -7.65
CA THR A 31 -3.50 1.05 -8.88
C THR A 31 -2.99 2.24 -9.70
N SER A 32 -3.73 3.34 -9.76
CA SER A 32 -3.31 4.57 -10.47
C SER A 32 -2.17 5.32 -9.76
N ALA A 33 -1.87 5.01 -8.49
CA ALA A 33 -0.71 5.53 -7.80
C ALA A 33 0.60 4.83 -8.24
N GLY A 34 0.50 3.75 -9.01
CA GLY A 34 1.65 2.90 -9.36
C GLY A 34 1.93 1.79 -8.34
N ILE A 35 1.02 1.58 -7.38
CA ILE A 35 1.06 0.41 -6.50
C ILE A 35 0.45 -0.76 -7.28
N PRO A 36 1.22 -1.81 -7.62
CA PRO A 36 0.63 -2.99 -8.24
C PRO A 36 -0.39 -3.59 -7.29
N ASP A 37 -1.52 -4.06 -7.83
CA ASP A 37 -2.39 -4.88 -7.00
C ASP A 37 -1.71 -6.24 -6.71
N PHE A 38 -2.32 -7.06 -5.87
CA PHE A 38 -1.72 -8.35 -5.55
C PHE A 38 -1.87 -9.37 -6.68
N ARG A 39 -2.98 -9.30 -7.43
CA ARG A 39 -3.52 -10.44 -8.20
C ARG A 39 -3.56 -10.24 -9.72
N SER A 40 -3.37 -9.02 -10.24
CA SER A 40 -3.48 -8.79 -11.68
C SER A 40 -2.46 -9.65 -12.43
N PRO A 41 -2.87 -10.31 -13.52
CA PRO A 41 -1.93 -11.03 -14.37
C PRO A 41 -0.79 -10.10 -14.82
N GLU A 42 0.43 -10.61 -14.83
CA GLU A 42 1.68 -9.97 -15.30
C GLU A 42 2.19 -8.77 -14.48
N THR A 43 1.28 -7.95 -13.93
CA THR A 43 1.61 -6.71 -13.22
C THR A 43 1.44 -6.82 -11.71
N GLY A 44 0.67 -7.81 -11.23
CA GLY A 44 0.40 -8.00 -9.81
C GLY A 44 1.62 -8.51 -9.05
N LEU A 45 1.68 -8.20 -7.76
CA LEU A 45 2.79 -8.56 -6.87
C LEU A 45 3.10 -10.06 -6.93
N TYR A 46 2.08 -10.93 -6.92
CA TYR A 46 2.27 -12.38 -6.98
C TYR A 46 2.93 -12.87 -8.27
N SER A 47 2.61 -12.26 -9.42
CA SER A 47 3.28 -12.60 -10.69
C SER A 47 4.75 -12.20 -10.68
N GLN A 48 5.11 -11.13 -9.97
CA GLN A 48 6.50 -10.69 -9.82
C GLN A 48 7.27 -11.59 -8.84
N LEU A 49 6.59 -12.07 -7.78
CA LEU A 49 7.14 -12.96 -6.77
C LEU A 49 7.29 -14.42 -7.23
N ALA A 50 6.64 -14.82 -8.33
CA ALA A 50 6.83 -16.15 -8.93
C ALA A 50 8.29 -16.44 -9.37
N LYS A 51 9.16 -15.42 -9.35
CA LYS A 51 10.60 -15.55 -9.58
C LYS A 51 11.39 -15.93 -8.32
N LEU A 52 10.77 -15.88 -7.15
CA LEU A 52 11.30 -16.43 -5.91
C LEU A 52 10.90 -17.90 -5.83
N ASP A 53 11.77 -18.77 -5.30
CA ASP A 53 11.51 -20.20 -5.12
C ASP A 53 10.54 -20.44 -3.95
N LEU A 54 9.31 -19.96 -4.12
CA LEU A 54 8.22 -20.05 -3.16
C LEU A 54 7.32 -21.25 -3.50
N PRO A 55 6.75 -21.94 -2.50
CA PRO A 55 5.83 -23.04 -2.75
C PRO A 55 4.55 -22.59 -3.48
N PHE A 56 4.14 -21.34 -3.26
CA PHE A 56 3.06 -20.64 -3.95
C PHE A 56 3.24 -19.13 -3.74
N ALA A 57 2.68 -18.28 -4.62
CA ALA A 57 2.98 -16.85 -4.63
C ALA A 57 2.51 -16.11 -3.36
N GLU A 58 1.44 -16.58 -2.75
CA GLU A 58 0.88 -16.05 -1.50
C GLU A 58 1.72 -16.38 -0.26
N ALA A 59 2.68 -17.31 -0.35
CA ALA A 59 3.46 -17.80 0.80
C ALA A 59 4.23 -16.69 1.53
N VAL A 60 4.64 -15.64 0.83
CA VAL A 60 5.30 -14.45 1.41
C VAL A 60 4.42 -13.75 2.46
N PHE A 61 3.10 -13.89 2.37
CA PHE A 61 2.13 -13.34 3.31
C PHE A 61 1.39 -14.45 4.09
N ASP A 62 1.92 -15.66 4.15
CA ASP A 62 1.37 -16.75 4.97
C ASP A 62 2.09 -16.78 6.33
N ILE A 63 1.33 -16.81 7.43
CA ILE A 63 1.92 -16.70 8.78
C ILE A 63 2.76 -17.91 9.16
N ASP A 64 2.37 -19.11 8.72
CA ASP A 64 3.10 -20.35 9.03
C ASP A 64 4.40 -20.36 8.23
N TYR A 65 4.34 -20.00 6.94
CA TYR A 65 5.53 -19.83 6.11
C TYR A 65 6.46 -18.74 6.67
N PHE A 66 5.92 -17.61 7.14
CA PHE A 66 6.73 -16.54 7.73
C PHE A 66 7.47 -16.99 9.00
N LYS A 67 6.83 -17.80 9.84
CA LYS A 67 7.45 -18.37 11.04
C LYS A 67 8.57 -19.36 10.70
N GLU A 68 8.46 -20.07 9.59
CA GLU A 68 9.50 -20.99 9.10
C GLU A 68 10.64 -20.25 8.37
N ASN A 69 10.29 -19.30 7.51
CA ASN A 69 11.22 -18.57 6.66
C ASN A 69 10.76 -17.12 6.44
N PRO A 70 11.15 -16.17 7.31
CA PRO A 70 10.74 -14.76 7.19
C PRO A 70 11.55 -13.97 6.14
N LYS A 71 12.63 -14.55 5.60
CA LYS A 71 13.57 -13.85 4.69
C LYS A 71 12.88 -13.33 3.42
N PRO A 72 12.05 -14.11 2.69
CA PRO A 72 11.38 -13.62 1.49
C PRO A 72 10.49 -12.40 1.74
N PHE A 73 9.78 -12.36 2.88
CA PHE A 73 9.01 -11.19 3.27
C PHE A 73 9.89 -9.97 3.50
N TYR A 74 10.99 -10.12 4.26
CA TYR A 74 11.86 -8.99 4.59
C TYR A 74 12.65 -8.45 3.40
N THR A 75 13.01 -9.29 2.43
CA THR A 75 13.53 -8.85 1.13
C THR A 75 12.55 -7.92 0.42
N LEU A 76 11.24 -8.22 0.50
CA LEU A 76 10.20 -7.45 -0.16
C LEU A 76 9.72 -6.25 0.67
N ALA A 77 9.79 -6.33 2.00
CA ALA A 77 9.16 -5.38 2.91
C ALA A 77 9.60 -3.93 2.64
N HIS A 78 10.88 -3.71 2.31
CA HIS A 78 11.41 -2.40 1.94
C HIS A 78 10.68 -1.73 0.77
N GLU A 79 10.12 -2.51 -0.16
CA GLU A 79 9.33 -1.98 -1.28
C GLU A 79 7.89 -1.65 -0.91
N LEU A 80 7.37 -2.26 0.16
CA LEU A 80 5.98 -2.11 0.59
C LEU A 80 5.79 -0.98 1.62
N TYR A 81 6.86 -0.40 2.17
CA TYR A 81 6.74 0.66 3.17
C TYR A 81 6.03 1.92 2.64
N PRO A 82 5.17 2.56 3.46
CA PRO A 82 4.45 3.79 3.10
C PRO A 82 5.35 4.94 2.66
N GLY A 83 4.77 5.87 1.88
CA GLY A 83 5.43 7.13 1.48
C GLY A 83 6.09 7.10 0.11
N LYS A 84 6.18 5.94 -0.54
CA LYS A 84 6.66 5.80 -1.92
C LYS A 84 5.61 6.17 -2.98
N PHE A 85 4.35 6.37 -2.62
CA PHE A 85 3.28 6.60 -3.60
C PHE A 85 2.34 7.73 -3.15
N PRO A 86 1.90 8.63 -4.05
CA PRO A 86 0.92 9.64 -3.71
C PRO A 86 -0.48 9.01 -3.65
N PRO A 87 -1.38 9.49 -2.76
CA PRO A 87 -2.78 9.09 -2.81
C PRO A 87 -3.42 9.41 -4.17
N THR A 88 -4.35 8.56 -4.60
CA THR A 88 -5.09 8.73 -5.86
C THR A 88 -6.22 9.75 -5.71
N LYS A 89 -6.88 10.11 -6.82
CA LYS A 89 -8.07 10.98 -6.76
C LYS A 89 -9.17 10.33 -5.92
N PHE A 90 -9.32 9.02 -5.98
CA PHE A 90 -10.26 8.28 -5.14
C PHE A 90 -10.02 8.54 -3.64
N HIS A 91 -8.77 8.49 -3.19
CA HIS A 91 -8.42 8.75 -1.79
C HIS A 91 -8.76 10.20 -1.39
N HIS A 92 -8.45 11.18 -2.25
CA HIS A 92 -8.81 12.58 -2.00
C HIS A 92 -10.32 12.83 -2.06
N PHE A 93 -11.06 12.08 -2.86
CA PHE A 93 -12.52 12.14 -2.85
C PHE A 93 -13.09 11.67 -1.50
N ILE A 94 -12.56 10.61 -0.91
CA ILE A 94 -12.94 10.19 0.46
C ILE A 94 -12.66 11.32 1.47
N LYS A 95 -11.51 12.00 1.34
CA LYS A 95 -11.20 13.18 2.16
C LYS A 95 -12.20 14.31 1.99
N LEU A 96 -12.66 14.60 0.77
CA LEU A 96 -13.70 15.60 0.54
C LEU A 96 -15.02 15.18 1.19
N VAL A 97 -15.43 13.92 1.04
CA VAL A 97 -16.63 13.40 1.72
C VAL A 97 -16.52 13.54 3.24
N GLN A 98 -15.32 13.37 3.82
CA GLN A 98 -15.05 13.66 5.23
C GLN A 98 -15.22 15.15 5.55
N ASP A 99 -14.65 16.05 4.75
CA ASP A 99 -14.68 17.49 5.00
C ASP A 99 -16.07 18.10 4.87
N ARG A 100 -16.94 17.47 4.08
CA ARG A 100 -18.37 17.76 4.00
C ARG A 100 -19.17 17.15 5.16
N GLY A 101 -18.49 16.48 6.09
CA GLY A 101 -19.10 15.81 7.22
C GLY A 101 -19.96 14.62 6.82
N GLN A 102 -19.79 14.06 5.62
CA GLN A 102 -20.64 13.00 5.07
C GLN A 102 -20.00 11.61 5.15
N LEU A 103 -18.76 11.50 5.61
CA LEU A 103 -18.10 10.22 5.79
C LEU A 103 -18.62 9.51 7.05
N LYS A 104 -19.11 8.26 6.89
CA LYS A 104 -19.42 7.36 8.01
C LYS A 104 -18.20 6.54 8.41
N ARG A 105 -17.64 5.81 7.44
CA ARG A 105 -16.49 4.93 7.64
C ARG A 105 -15.82 4.58 6.32
N VAL A 106 -14.54 4.24 6.39
CA VAL A 106 -13.75 3.61 5.34
C VAL A 106 -13.29 2.25 5.85
N TYR A 107 -13.82 1.18 5.28
CA TYR A 107 -13.29 -0.16 5.43
C TYR A 107 -12.36 -0.43 4.25
N THR A 108 -11.08 -0.66 4.52
CA THR A 108 -10.08 -0.88 3.48
C THR A 108 -9.37 -2.22 3.66
N GLN A 109 -9.19 -2.94 2.55
CA GLN A 109 -8.32 -4.12 2.47
C GLN A 109 -6.86 -3.75 2.23
N ASN A 110 -6.60 -2.48 1.91
CA ASN A 110 -5.27 -2.01 1.55
C ASN A 110 -4.42 -1.81 2.80
N ILE A 111 -3.13 -2.05 2.65
CA ILE A 111 -2.10 -1.88 3.68
C ILE A 111 -1.18 -0.67 3.39
N ASP A 112 -1.42 0.03 2.28
CA ASP A 112 -0.58 1.10 1.73
C ASP A 112 -0.67 2.44 2.48
N THR A 113 -1.67 2.59 3.36
CA THR A 113 -1.95 3.79 4.18
C THR A 113 -2.31 5.06 3.39
N LEU A 114 -2.66 4.94 2.10
CA LEU A 114 -2.95 6.09 1.25
C LEU A 114 -4.17 6.90 1.70
N GLU A 115 -5.15 6.28 2.38
CA GLU A 115 -6.28 7.00 2.97
C GLU A 115 -5.81 8.01 4.02
N ARG A 116 -4.88 7.61 4.88
CA ARG A 116 -4.30 8.44 5.93
C ARG A 116 -3.44 9.55 5.33
N LEU A 117 -2.65 9.22 4.31
CA LEU A 117 -1.85 10.20 3.56
C LEU A 117 -2.71 11.22 2.82
N ALA A 118 -3.91 10.85 2.38
CA ALA A 118 -4.90 11.79 1.82
C ALA A 118 -5.54 12.69 2.90
N GLY A 119 -5.30 12.42 4.19
CA GLY A 119 -5.78 13.20 5.32
C GLY A 119 -7.11 12.69 5.92
N VAL A 120 -7.53 11.47 5.59
CA VAL A 120 -8.66 10.83 6.27
C VAL A 120 -8.24 10.54 7.72
N LYS A 121 -9.08 10.93 8.70
CA LYS A 121 -8.78 10.75 10.12
C LYS A 121 -8.94 9.29 10.52
N ASP A 122 -8.08 8.83 11.41
CA ASP A 122 -8.03 7.46 11.96
C ASP A 122 -9.36 6.93 12.51
N GLU A 123 -10.19 7.83 13.04
CA GLU A 123 -11.51 7.51 13.55
C GLU A 123 -12.45 6.98 12.45
N TYR A 124 -12.27 7.40 11.19
CA TYR A 124 -13.05 6.91 10.07
C TYR A 124 -12.46 5.65 9.43
N ILE A 125 -11.20 5.32 9.69
CA ILE A 125 -10.51 4.24 8.98
C ILE A 125 -10.58 2.93 9.79
N VAL A 126 -10.99 1.86 9.11
CA VAL A 126 -10.88 0.47 9.53
C VAL A 126 -10.01 -0.26 8.52
N GLU A 127 -8.73 -0.41 8.86
CA GLU A 127 -7.74 -1.20 8.11
C GLU A 127 -8.01 -2.68 8.38
N ALA A 128 -8.82 -3.32 7.53
CA ALA A 128 -9.26 -4.70 7.75
C ALA A 128 -8.10 -5.69 7.72
N HIS A 129 -7.11 -5.44 6.86
CA HIS A 129 -5.89 -6.24 6.77
C HIS A 129 -4.70 -5.56 7.47
N GLY A 130 -4.98 -4.62 8.39
CA GLY A 130 -3.96 -3.90 9.13
C GLY A 130 -3.12 -2.95 8.27
N SER A 131 -1.95 -2.54 8.77
CA SER A 131 -1.07 -1.59 8.08
C SER A 131 0.37 -1.65 8.56
N PHE A 132 1.27 -1.02 7.80
CA PHE A 132 2.68 -0.81 8.16
C PHE A 132 2.90 0.26 9.24
N ALA A 133 1.83 0.82 9.84
CA ALA A 133 1.95 1.90 10.81
C ALA A 133 2.59 1.47 12.15
N LYS A 134 2.51 0.17 12.46
CA LYS A 134 2.98 -0.44 13.71
C LYS A 134 3.56 -1.82 13.43
N ASN A 135 4.32 -2.38 14.38
CA ASN A 135 4.90 -3.72 14.26
C ASN A 135 4.68 -4.50 15.57
N HIS A 136 4.57 -5.83 15.49
CA HIS A 136 4.39 -6.69 16.65
C HIS A 136 5.11 -8.02 16.50
N CYS A 137 5.44 -8.65 17.62
CA CYS A 137 5.91 -10.03 17.65
C CYS A 137 4.78 -11.01 17.28
N VAL A 138 5.07 -12.01 16.43
CA VAL A 138 4.10 -13.03 16.01
C VAL A 138 3.77 -14.07 17.09
N GLU A 139 4.53 -14.09 18.19
CA GLU A 139 4.34 -15.04 19.30
C GLU A 139 3.65 -14.39 20.51
N CYS A 140 4.18 -13.26 20.98
CA CYS A 140 3.70 -12.61 22.21
C CYS A 140 2.93 -11.30 21.98
N PHE A 141 2.78 -10.86 20.72
CA PHE A 141 2.09 -9.64 20.32
C PHE A 141 2.65 -8.33 20.89
N GLU A 142 3.87 -8.36 21.46
CA GLU A 142 4.56 -7.15 21.92
C GLU A 142 4.80 -6.19 20.75
N GLU A 143 4.39 -4.92 20.91
CA GLU A 143 4.60 -3.88 19.90
C GLU A 143 6.08 -3.50 19.82
N MET A 144 6.61 -3.39 18.59
CA MET A 144 7.96 -2.89 18.31
C MET A 144 7.87 -1.58 17.54
N SER A 145 8.61 -0.57 18.01
CA SER A 145 8.69 0.73 17.34
C SER A 145 9.36 0.60 15.96
N ILE A 146 8.99 1.49 15.03
CA ILE A 146 9.59 1.52 13.68
C ILE A 146 11.10 1.74 13.77
N SER A 147 11.58 2.60 14.68
CA SER A 147 13.02 2.86 14.84
C SER A 147 13.80 1.62 15.26
N THR A 148 13.26 0.82 16.18
CA THR A 148 13.90 -0.43 16.63
C THR A 148 13.84 -1.50 15.53
N LEU A 149 12.73 -1.57 14.79
CA LEU A 149 12.60 -2.45 13.65
C LEU A 149 13.65 -2.14 12.58
N GLU A 150 13.81 -0.87 12.20
CA GLU A 150 14.82 -0.42 11.24
C GLU A 150 16.25 -0.76 11.70
N GLN A 151 16.55 -0.63 12.99
CA GLN A 151 17.84 -1.04 13.56
C GLN A 151 18.09 -2.54 13.38
N HIS A 152 17.08 -3.38 13.66
CA HIS A 152 17.20 -4.82 13.45
C HIS A 152 17.36 -5.18 11.97
N MET A 153 16.67 -4.46 11.08
CA MET A 153 16.77 -4.69 9.64
C MET A 153 18.14 -4.30 9.06
N LYS A 154 18.87 -3.38 9.70
CA LYS A 154 20.25 -3.01 9.35
C LYS A 154 21.31 -3.90 10.02
N ASP A 155 20.95 -4.77 10.95
CA ASP A 155 21.90 -5.61 11.69
C ASP A 155 22.26 -6.87 10.88
N GLU A 156 23.48 -6.90 10.34
CA GLU A 156 24.02 -8.05 9.60
C GLU A 156 24.06 -9.33 10.44
N LYS A 157 24.25 -9.22 11.78
CA LYS A 157 24.26 -10.40 12.66
C LYS A 157 22.89 -11.05 12.78
N LYS A 158 21.82 -10.29 12.51
CA LYS A 158 20.44 -10.77 12.47
C LYS A 158 19.97 -11.08 11.05
N ASN A 159 20.85 -11.05 10.06
CA ASN A 159 20.51 -11.15 8.64
C ASN A 159 19.41 -10.16 8.22
N GLY A 160 19.31 -9.01 8.91
CA GLY A 160 18.24 -8.04 8.69
C GLY A 160 16.83 -8.50 9.08
N ILE A 161 16.69 -9.54 9.91
CA ILE A 161 15.39 -10.08 10.35
C ILE A 161 15.12 -9.69 11.81
N PRO A 162 14.11 -8.82 12.06
CA PRO A 162 13.70 -8.41 13.40
C PRO A 162 13.16 -9.54 14.28
N THR A 163 13.71 -9.63 15.49
CA THR A 163 13.27 -10.56 16.55
C THR A 163 12.86 -9.80 17.81
N CYS A 164 11.91 -10.36 18.56
CA CYS A 164 11.38 -9.78 19.79
C CYS A 164 12.37 -9.95 20.95
N GLU A 165 12.60 -8.89 21.72
CA GLU A 165 13.48 -8.96 22.89
C GLU A 165 12.96 -9.88 23.99
N LYS A 166 11.63 -10.00 24.15
CA LYS A 166 11.01 -10.79 25.23
C LYS A 166 11.02 -12.30 24.99
N CYS A 167 10.70 -12.74 23.78
CA CYS A 167 10.51 -14.16 23.47
C CYS A 167 11.34 -14.66 22.28
N GLN A 168 12.15 -13.80 21.66
CA GLN A 168 12.96 -14.11 20.47
C GLN A 168 12.18 -14.51 19.21
N GLY A 169 10.83 -14.51 19.25
CA GLY A 169 9.99 -14.71 18.07
C GLY A 169 10.15 -13.59 17.04
N TYR A 170 9.88 -13.89 15.77
CA TYR A 170 9.95 -12.89 14.71
C TYR A 170 8.95 -11.75 14.93
N VAL A 171 9.34 -10.56 14.49
CA VAL A 171 8.47 -9.39 14.46
C VAL A 171 8.03 -9.18 13.03
N LYS A 172 6.82 -8.63 12.84
CA LYS A 172 6.34 -8.17 11.53
C LYS A 172 5.53 -6.89 11.67
N PRO A 173 5.32 -6.13 10.60
CA PRO A 173 4.34 -5.05 10.58
C PRO A 173 2.95 -5.56 10.96
N ASN A 174 2.08 -4.68 11.46
CA ASN A 174 0.69 -4.96 11.82
C ASN A 174 -0.20 -5.16 10.59
N ILE A 175 0.30 -5.85 9.57
CA ILE A 175 -0.47 -6.36 8.45
C ILE A 175 -0.93 -7.79 8.75
N VAL A 176 -2.12 -8.12 8.30
CA VAL A 176 -2.73 -9.44 8.49
C VAL A 176 -2.23 -10.37 7.40
N PHE A 177 -1.55 -11.43 7.81
CA PHE A 177 -1.11 -12.53 6.96
C PHE A 177 -2.25 -13.56 6.78
N PHE A 178 -2.18 -14.37 5.73
CA PHE A 178 -3.00 -15.57 5.61
C PHE A 178 -2.76 -16.48 6.83
N GLY A 179 -3.85 -17.03 7.38
CA GLY A 179 -3.83 -17.79 8.63
C GLY A 179 -4.09 -16.94 9.88
N GLU A 180 -3.97 -15.62 9.81
CA GLU A 180 -4.25 -14.72 10.95
C GLU A 180 -5.72 -14.25 11.00
N GLY A 181 -6.19 -13.96 12.21
CA GLY A 181 -7.47 -13.29 12.42
C GLY A 181 -7.39 -11.79 12.10
N LEU A 182 -8.47 -11.24 11.54
CA LEU A 182 -8.57 -9.79 11.33
C LEU A 182 -8.59 -9.04 12.68
N PRO A 183 -8.20 -7.75 12.71
CA PRO A 183 -8.14 -6.97 13.95
C PRO A 183 -9.50 -6.88 14.65
N ALA A 184 -9.54 -6.92 15.99
CA ALA A 184 -10.79 -6.78 16.75
C ALA A 184 -11.60 -5.52 16.36
N LYS A 185 -10.89 -4.41 16.09
CA LYS A 185 -11.47 -3.15 15.59
C LYS A 185 -12.37 -3.37 14.36
N PHE A 186 -12.03 -4.29 13.47
CA PHE A 186 -12.83 -4.62 12.29
C PHE A 186 -14.23 -5.13 12.70
N PHE A 187 -14.29 -6.17 13.52
CA PHE A 187 -15.54 -6.80 13.93
C PHE A 187 -16.37 -5.89 14.85
N GLU A 188 -15.72 -5.24 15.81
CA GLU A 188 -16.40 -4.36 16.76
C GLU A 188 -16.99 -3.12 16.10
N THR A 189 -16.28 -2.53 15.13
CA THR A 189 -16.76 -1.37 14.39
C THR A 189 -17.87 -1.78 13.44
N TRP A 190 -17.72 -2.92 12.75
CA TRP A 190 -18.75 -3.41 11.84
C TRP A 190 -20.07 -3.72 12.54
N LYS A 191 -20.01 -4.36 13.71
CA LYS A 191 -21.19 -4.63 14.55
C LYS A 191 -21.99 -3.35 14.88
N LYS A 192 -21.31 -2.21 15.03
CA LYS A 192 -21.94 -0.91 15.30
C LYS A 192 -22.45 -0.22 14.03
N ASP A 193 -21.70 -0.33 12.94
CA ASP A 193 -21.96 0.42 11.71
C ASP A 193 -23.01 -0.25 10.80
N ARG A 194 -23.05 -1.59 10.73
CA ARG A 194 -23.74 -2.34 9.66
C ARG A 194 -25.21 -1.95 9.43
N ASP A 195 -25.95 -1.69 10.52
CA ASP A 195 -27.38 -1.39 10.46
C ASP A 195 -27.65 0.09 10.13
N GLN A 196 -26.61 0.93 10.15
CA GLN A 196 -26.65 2.37 9.88
C GLN A 196 -26.11 2.74 8.49
N VAL A 197 -25.71 1.76 7.68
CA VAL A 197 -25.17 2.02 6.34
C VAL A 197 -26.33 2.37 5.38
N GLU A 198 -26.37 3.63 4.95
CA GLU A 198 -27.40 4.14 4.03
C GLU A 198 -26.94 4.16 2.57
N LEU A 199 -25.68 4.54 2.35
CA LEU A 199 -25.00 4.55 1.06
C LEU A 199 -23.65 3.85 1.18
N ALA A 200 -23.52 2.70 0.54
CA ALA A 200 -22.30 1.91 0.47
C ALA A 200 -21.62 2.10 -0.89
N ILE A 201 -20.37 2.56 -0.90
CA ILE A 201 -19.54 2.63 -2.11
C ILE A 201 -18.48 1.53 -2.02
N ILE A 202 -18.62 0.51 -2.85
CA ILE A 202 -17.69 -0.62 -2.97
C ILE A 202 -16.75 -0.30 -4.13
N SER A 203 -15.44 -0.28 -3.90
CA SER A 203 -14.51 0.23 -4.89
C SER A 203 -13.20 -0.54 -5.00
N GLY A 204 -12.79 -0.83 -6.23
CA GLY A 204 -11.48 -1.43 -6.52
C GLY A 204 -11.23 -2.76 -5.82
N THR A 205 -12.24 -3.62 -5.67
CA THR A 205 -12.10 -4.91 -4.99
C THR A 205 -12.76 -6.04 -5.77
N SER A 206 -12.15 -7.23 -5.72
CA SER A 206 -12.70 -8.47 -6.27
C SER A 206 -13.79 -9.10 -5.38
N LEU A 207 -13.91 -8.65 -4.11
CA LEU A 207 -14.75 -9.27 -3.08
C LEU A 207 -14.53 -10.79 -2.93
N THR A 208 -13.28 -11.24 -3.00
CA THR A 208 -12.92 -12.67 -2.86
C THR A 208 -12.30 -13.03 -1.52
N VAL A 209 -11.89 -12.04 -0.70
CA VAL A 209 -11.23 -12.26 0.59
C VAL A 209 -12.23 -12.13 1.72
N TYR A 210 -12.45 -13.23 2.45
CA TYR A 210 -13.31 -13.25 3.62
C TYR A 210 -12.51 -12.96 4.89
N PRO A 211 -13.13 -12.33 5.91
CA PRO A 211 -14.55 -11.95 6.00
C PRO A 211 -14.90 -10.60 5.34
N PHE A 212 -13.94 -9.82 4.82
CA PHE A 212 -14.21 -8.51 4.23
C PHE A 212 -15.27 -8.55 3.10
N ALA A 213 -15.22 -9.57 2.26
CA ALA A 213 -16.16 -9.76 1.16
C ALA A 213 -17.62 -9.80 1.60
N SER A 214 -17.93 -10.19 2.86
CA SER A 214 -19.31 -10.30 3.33
C SER A 214 -19.96 -8.95 3.65
N LEU A 215 -19.18 -7.91 3.98
CA LEU A 215 -19.72 -6.65 4.49
C LEU A 215 -20.75 -6.01 3.57
N PRO A 216 -20.51 -5.87 2.24
CA PRO A 216 -21.49 -5.27 1.33
C PRO A 216 -22.77 -6.10 1.15
N PHE A 217 -22.77 -7.38 1.55
CA PHE A 217 -23.94 -8.25 1.48
C PHE A 217 -24.78 -8.18 2.77
N GLU A 218 -24.14 -7.89 3.90
CA GLU A 218 -24.76 -7.76 5.21
C GLU A 218 -25.49 -6.42 5.45
N VAL A 219 -25.24 -5.40 4.62
CA VAL A 219 -25.95 -4.11 4.73
C VAL A 219 -27.45 -4.27 4.47
N SER A 220 -28.23 -3.42 5.14
CA SER A 220 -29.69 -3.35 5.00
C SER A 220 -30.15 -3.36 3.54
N LYS A 221 -31.29 -4.01 3.27
CA LYS A 221 -31.91 -4.01 1.93
C LYS A 221 -32.31 -2.61 1.45
N LYS A 222 -32.43 -1.65 2.37
CA LYS A 222 -32.72 -0.22 2.06
C LYS A 222 -31.46 0.55 1.66
N CYS A 223 -30.27 0.02 1.93
CA CYS A 223 -29.01 0.64 1.56
C CYS A 223 -28.88 0.66 0.03
N THR A 224 -28.48 1.81 -0.51
CA THR A 224 -28.01 1.92 -1.89
C THR A 224 -26.56 1.43 -1.93
N ARG A 225 -26.27 0.41 -2.73
CA ARG A 225 -24.90 -0.06 -2.95
C ARG A 225 -24.41 0.40 -4.31
N VAL A 226 -23.23 0.98 -4.36
CA VAL A 226 -22.60 1.48 -5.58
C VAL A 226 -21.33 0.69 -5.80
N LEU A 227 -21.21 0.00 -6.92
CA LEU A 227 -19.96 -0.66 -7.32
C LEU A 227 -19.20 0.25 -8.28
N ILE A 228 -17.99 0.64 -7.88
CA ILE A 228 -17.02 1.35 -8.72
C ILE A 228 -15.84 0.39 -8.94
N ASN A 229 -15.85 -0.33 -10.05
CA ASN A 229 -14.83 -1.35 -10.30
C ASN A 229 -14.67 -1.60 -11.80
N LYS A 230 -13.52 -2.14 -12.24
CA LYS A 230 -13.35 -2.51 -13.65
C LYS A 230 -14.30 -3.64 -14.06
N GLU A 231 -14.60 -4.55 -13.14
CA GLU A 231 -15.42 -5.74 -13.37
C GLU A 231 -16.58 -5.83 -12.37
N LYS A 232 -17.66 -6.50 -12.77
CA LYS A 232 -18.75 -6.82 -11.85
C LYS A 232 -18.28 -7.90 -10.88
N VAL A 233 -18.54 -7.72 -9.58
CA VAL A 233 -18.10 -8.63 -8.53
C VAL A 233 -19.23 -8.94 -7.56
N GLY A 234 -19.19 -10.15 -6.98
CA GLY A 234 -20.20 -10.63 -6.05
C GLY A 234 -21.63 -10.56 -6.60
N ASP A 235 -22.59 -10.29 -5.72
CA ASP A 235 -24.00 -10.10 -6.08
C ASP A 235 -24.39 -8.65 -6.43
N ILE A 236 -23.43 -7.72 -6.46
CA ILE A 236 -23.74 -6.30 -6.60
C ILE A 236 -24.36 -6.04 -7.99
N GLY A 237 -25.50 -5.34 -8.02
CA GLY A 237 -26.33 -5.17 -9.21
C GLY A 237 -27.54 -6.10 -9.26
N SER A 238 -27.71 -6.98 -8.28
CA SER A 238 -28.92 -7.82 -8.13
C SER A 238 -30.09 -7.04 -7.50
N ARG A 239 -29.83 -6.00 -6.71
CA ARG A 239 -30.87 -5.16 -6.11
C ARG A 239 -31.24 -4.03 -7.07
N LYS A 240 -32.53 -3.67 -7.13
CA LYS A 240 -32.99 -2.51 -7.92
C LYS A 240 -32.33 -1.19 -7.52
N SER A 241 -31.90 -1.08 -6.26
CA SER A 241 -31.21 0.08 -5.71
C SER A 241 -29.70 0.06 -5.92
N ASP A 242 -29.13 -1.01 -6.49
CA ASP A 242 -27.70 -1.07 -6.75
C ASP A 242 -27.34 -0.24 -7.99
N VAL A 243 -26.20 0.44 -7.93
CA VAL A 243 -25.64 1.23 -9.04
C VAL A 243 -24.32 0.60 -9.46
N LEU A 244 -24.15 0.34 -10.75
CA LEU A 244 -22.91 -0.22 -11.31
C LEU A 244 -22.19 0.83 -12.16
N ALA A 245 -21.02 1.25 -11.71
CA ALA A 245 -20.07 2.10 -12.42
C ALA A 245 -18.84 1.27 -12.81
N LEU A 246 -18.98 0.49 -13.89
CA LEU A 246 -17.95 -0.44 -14.33
C LEU A 246 -16.81 0.25 -15.10
N LYS A 247 -15.98 1.02 -14.39
CA LYS A 247 -14.87 1.81 -14.93
C LYS A 247 -13.75 1.94 -13.90
N ASP A 248 -12.66 2.57 -14.33
CA ASP A 248 -11.59 3.03 -13.46
C ASP A 248 -12.10 3.91 -12.30
N CYS A 249 -11.53 3.72 -11.11
CA CYS A 249 -12.01 4.35 -9.87
C CYS A 249 -11.85 5.88 -9.90
N ASP A 250 -10.69 6.37 -10.36
CA ASP A 250 -10.40 7.81 -10.44
C ASP A 250 -11.32 8.50 -11.45
N SER A 251 -11.55 7.85 -12.58
CA SER A 251 -12.47 8.34 -13.62
C SER A 251 -13.91 8.49 -13.12
N VAL A 252 -14.37 7.57 -12.27
CA VAL A 252 -15.73 7.62 -11.70
C VAL A 252 -15.85 8.70 -10.62
N VAL A 253 -14.84 8.86 -9.75
CA VAL A 253 -14.89 9.93 -8.74
C VAL A 253 -14.72 11.32 -9.35
N ASP A 254 -14.03 11.46 -10.50
CA ASP A 254 -14.02 12.73 -11.24
C ASP A 254 -15.45 13.12 -11.68
N VAL A 255 -16.25 12.17 -12.15
CA VAL A 255 -17.66 12.43 -12.51
C VAL A 255 -18.51 12.71 -11.28
N LEU A 256 -18.39 11.92 -10.20
CA LEU A 256 -19.10 12.20 -8.94
C LEU A 256 -18.76 13.58 -8.40
N ALA A 257 -17.48 13.94 -8.35
CA ALA A 257 -17.02 15.26 -7.92
C ALA A 257 -17.59 16.36 -8.80
N SER A 258 -17.69 16.15 -10.11
CA SER A 258 -18.32 17.11 -11.03
C SER A 258 -19.80 17.28 -10.74
N LEU A 259 -20.54 16.19 -10.54
CA LEU A 259 -21.96 16.22 -10.17
C LEU A 259 -22.21 16.88 -8.81
N LEU A 260 -21.25 16.77 -7.88
CA LEU A 260 -21.28 17.37 -6.55
C LEU A 260 -20.80 18.83 -6.52
N GLY A 261 -20.18 19.32 -7.60
CA GLY A 261 -19.54 20.64 -7.65
C GLY A 261 -18.21 20.72 -6.88
N TRP A 262 -17.53 19.59 -6.69
CA TRP A 262 -16.27 19.46 -5.94
C TRP A 262 -15.06 19.20 -6.84
N LYS A 263 -15.22 19.25 -8.17
CA LYS A 263 -14.18 18.86 -9.13
C LYS A 263 -12.88 19.65 -8.98
N ASP A 264 -12.98 20.97 -8.94
CA ASP A 264 -11.80 21.85 -8.83
C ASP A 264 -11.05 21.63 -7.51
N GLU A 265 -11.79 21.46 -6.41
CA GLU A 265 -11.21 21.18 -5.10
C GLU A 265 -10.51 19.82 -5.06
N LEU A 266 -11.11 18.80 -5.69
CA LEU A 266 -10.51 17.48 -5.83
C LEU A 266 -9.19 17.54 -6.61
N ASP A 267 -9.16 18.26 -7.73
CA ASP A 267 -7.94 18.40 -8.54
C ASP A 267 -6.85 19.16 -7.78
N VAL A 268 -7.20 20.21 -7.04
CA VAL A 268 -6.24 20.94 -6.17
C VAL A 268 -5.65 20.01 -5.10
N LEU A 269 -6.48 19.22 -4.40
CA LEU A 269 -6.01 18.29 -3.37
C LEU A 269 -5.09 17.22 -3.97
N TYR A 270 -5.46 16.67 -5.12
CA TYR A 270 -4.68 15.64 -5.81
C TYR A 270 -3.31 16.16 -6.27
N GLU A 271 -3.25 17.34 -6.87
CA GLU A 271 -1.99 17.95 -7.29
C GLU A 271 -1.10 18.35 -6.09
N ALA A 272 -1.71 18.79 -4.97
CA ALA A 272 -0.98 19.01 -3.73
C ALA A 272 -0.42 17.70 -3.13
N GLY A 273 -1.18 16.60 -3.18
CA GLY A 273 -0.76 15.27 -2.74
C GLY A 273 0.44 14.73 -3.53
N LYS A 274 0.41 14.87 -4.86
CA LYS A 274 1.54 14.53 -5.74
C LYS A 274 2.81 15.28 -5.38
N LYS A 275 2.72 16.60 -5.21
CA LYS A 275 3.88 17.44 -4.87
C LYS A 275 4.49 17.04 -3.53
N LYS A 276 3.67 16.78 -2.50
CA LYS A 276 4.14 16.31 -1.19
C LYS A 276 4.89 14.97 -1.27
N CYS A 277 4.38 14.03 -2.08
CA CYS A 277 5.05 12.75 -2.29
C CYS A 277 6.40 12.92 -3.01
N GLN A 278 6.47 13.76 -4.05
CA GLN A 278 7.73 14.05 -4.76
C GLN A 278 8.81 14.64 -3.84
N VAL A 279 8.43 15.59 -2.96
CA VAL A 279 9.35 16.16 -1.97
C VAL A 279 9.81 15.09 -0.97
N SER A 280 8.91 14.21 -0.54
CA SER A 280 9.23 13.12 0.41
C SER A 280 10.19 12.10 -0.22
N LYS A 281 9.99 11.75 -1.50
CA LYS A 281 10.92 10.91 -2.27
C LYS A 281 12.29 11.55 -2.42
N ALA A 282 12.36 12.85 -2.73
CA ALA A 282 13.62 13.56 -2.84
C ALA A 282 14.40 13.58 -1.52
N LYS A 283 13.71 13.75 -0.39
CA LYS A 283 14.31 13.68 0.96
C LYS A 283 14.76 12.26 1.32
N ALA A 284 13.96 11.24 1.00
CA ALA A 284 14.33 9.85 1.23
C ALA A 284 15.56 9.43 0.40
N LYS A 285 15.64 9.89 -0.85
CA LYS A 285 16.81 9.70 -1.72
C LYS A 285 18.05 10.39 -1.16
N ALA A 286 17.94 11.67 -0.79
CA ALA A 286 19.05 12.39 -0.17
C ALA A 286 19.53 11.78 1.15
N LYS A 287 18.64 11.14 1.92
CA LYS A 287 19.00 10.40 3.14
C LYS A 287 19.68 9.07 2.83
N ALA A 288 19.23 8.35 1.80
CA ALA A 288 19.88 7.11 1.34
C ALA A 288 21.28 7.39 0.79
N ASP A 289 21.43 8.45 -0.03
CA ASP A 289 22.73 8.87 -0.58
C ASP A 289 23.71 9.28 0.55
N HIS A 290 23.20 9.87 1.65
CA HIS A 290 24.00 10.23 2.82
C HIS A 290 24.35 9.02 3.71
N ASP A 291 23.42 8.07 3.92
CA ASP A 291 23.69 6.83 4.65
C ASP A 291 24.72 5.96 3.90
N GLU A 292 24.70 5.93 2.56
CA GLU A 292 25.70 5.24 1.73
C GLU A 292 27.10 5.87 1.87
N LEU A 293 27.20 7.21 1.83
CA LEU A 293 28.45 7.95 2.04
C LEU A 293 29.04 7.78 3.45
N GLU A 294 28.20 7.56 4.48
CA GLU A 294 28.68 7.24 5.83
C GLU A 294 29.15 5.78 5.96
N THR A 295 28.49 4.82 5.28
CA THR A 295 28.96 3.42 5.25
C THR A 295 30.26 3.24 4.49
N ASP A 296 30.50 4.01 3.43
CA ASP A 296 31.78 4.01 2.72
C ASP A 296 32.90 4.67 3.55
N ASN A 297 32.59 5.71 4.33
CA ASN A 297 33.56 6.32 5.25
C ASN A 297 33.93 5.41 6.44
N ASP A 298 33.01 4.55 6.91
CA ASP A 298 33.28 3.61 8.00
C ASP A 298 34.05 2.36 7.53
N LYS A 299 33.87 1.93 6.26
CA LYS A 299 34.76 0.97 5.60
C LYS A 299 36.15 1.53 5.36
N SER A 300 36.24 2.77 4.86
CA SER A 300 37.51 3.47 4.62
C SER A 300 38.33 3.70 5.90
N LYS A 301 37.69 3.82 7.06
CA LYS A 301 38.37 3.95 8.37
C LYS A 301 38.82 2.62 8.95
N ARG A 302 38.12 1.51 8.67
CA ARG A 302 38.55 0.17 9.10
C ARG A 302 39.71 -0.39 8.27
N GLU A 303 39.84 0.04 7.01
CA GLU A 303 40.98 -0.34 6.15
C GLU A 303 42.25 0.48 6.44
N GLN A 304 42.17 1.61 7.16
CA GLN A 304 43.35 2.45 7.47
C GLN A 304 44.11 2.06 8.76
N ASP A 305 43.61 1.11 9.56
CA ASP A 305 44.27 0.68 10.81
C ASP A 305 45.09 -0.62 10.69
N GLU A 306 45.10 -1.32 9.54
CA GLU A 306 45.88 -2.57 9.38
C GLU A 306 47.17 -2.50 8.55
N GLU A 307 47.51 -1.40 7.87
CA GLU A 307 48.75 -1.35 7.07
C GLU A 307 49.78 -0.31 7.56
N LYS A 308 50.64 -0.76 8.48
CA LYS A 308 52.01 -0.21 8.64
C LYS A 308 53.03 -1.32 8.53
N LYS A 309 53.60 -1.52 7.32
CA LYS A 309 55.06 -1.63 7.01
C LYS A 309 55.31 -2.07 5.54
N PRO A 310 56.52 -1.85 4.97
CA PRO A 310 56.65 -1.08 3.73
C PRO A 310 57.17 -1.86 2.50
N VAL A 311 56.79 -1.31 1.33
CA VAL A 311 57.54 -1.09 0.06
C VAL A 311 58.23 -2.28 -0.61
N GLU A 312 57.85 -2.55 -1.87
CA GLU A 312 58.77 -2.54 -3.02
C GLU A 312 58.03 -2.38 -4.36
N ASP A 313 58.69 -1.66 -5.26
CA ASP A 313 58.23 -1.07 -6.53
C ASP A 313 57.85 -2.07 -7.63
N GLN A 314 56.94 -1.67 -8.54
CA GLN A 314 57.25 -1.55 -9.97
C GLN A 314 56.15 -0.82 -10.78
N GLU A 315 56.65 0.10 -11.61
CA GLU A 315 56.14 0.79 -12.82
C GLU A 315 55.28 -0.11 -13.75
N GLU A 316 54.48 0.31 -14.72
CA GLU A 316 54.00 1.55 -15.35
C GLU A 316 52.91 1.09 -16.35
N GLU A 317 51.90 1.92 -16.66
CA GLU A 317 51.54 2.33 -18.04
C GLU A 317 50.13 2.96 -18.11
N LYS A 318 49.99 3.92 -19.02
CA LYS A 318 48.92 4.92 -19.11
C LYS A 318 48.25 4.88 -20.50
N LYS A 319 46.93 5.13 -20.48
CA LYS A 319 46.06 5.84 -21.49
C LYS A 319 45.57 5.07 -22.73
N PRO A 320 44.52 5.57 -23.45
CA PRO A 320 43.51 6.61 -23.13
C PRO A 320 42.04 6.18 -23.38
N ALA A 321 41.12 7.11 -23.08
CA ALA A 321 39.66 7.06 -23.24
C ALA A 321 39.17 7.22 -24.69
N GLU A 322 37.91 6.84 -24.96
CA GLU A 322 36.98 7.60 -25.83
C GLU A 322 35.52 7.13 -25.66
N ASP A 323 34.61 8.07 -25.94
CA ASP A 323 33.20 8.20 -25.52
C ASP A 323 32.19 7.28 -26.22
N GLN A 324 31.06 6.98 -25.55
CA GLN A 324 29.72 6.93 -26.17
C GLN A 324 28.63 7.37 -25.18
N GLU A 325 27.91 8.44 -25.54
CA GLU A 325 26.58 8.78 -25.02
C GLU A 325 25.53 7.92 -25.74
N GLU A 326 24.57 7.34 -25.00
CA GLU A 326 23.18 7.24 -25.47
C GLU A 326 22.20 7.02 -24.30
N ILE A 327 20.97 7.51 -24.50
CA ILE A 327 19.93 7.81 -23.51
C ILE A 327 18.87 6.69 -23.51
N VAL A 328 18.13 6.57 -22.39
CA VAL A 328 16.76 6.00 -22.22
C VAL A 328 16.69 4.52 -21.80
N ASP A 329 16.34 4.25 -20.54
CA ASP A 329 15.01 3.76 -20.10
C ASP A 329 15.02 3.29 -18.62
N GLY A 330 15.40 4.20 -17.71
CA GLY A 330 15.51 3.90 -16.28
C GLY A 330 14.13 3.85 -15.62
N LYS A 331 13.50 2.67 -15.58
CA LYS A 331 12.43 2.32 -14.60
C LYS A 331 12.02 0.84 -14.56
N LYS A 332 12.53 -0.02 -15.45
CA LYS A 332 12.28 -1.49 -15.40
C LYS A 332 13.36 -2.30 -14.69
N GLU A 333 14.57 -1.74 -14.56
CA GLU A 333 15.75 -2.51 -14.12
C GLU A 333 15.81 -2.78 -12.61
N HIS A 334 15.16 -1.94 -11.79
CA HIS A 334 15.37 -1.99 -10.34
C HIS A 334 14.83 -3.26 -9.66
N LEU A 335 13.86 -3.96 -10.26
CA LEU A 335 13.34 -5.22 -9.69
C LEU A 335 14.04 -6.46 -10.28
N SER A 336 14.46 -6.42 -11.55
CA SER A 336 15.21 -7.52 -12.18
C SER A 336 16.59 -7.70 -11.55
N GLU A 337 17.27 -6.61 -11.21
CA GLU A 337 18.57 -6.67 -10.50
C GLU A 337 18.44 -7.21 -9.07
N LEU A 338 17.28 -6.99 -8.43
CA LEU A 338 16.97 -7.51 -7.10
C LEU A 338 16.76 -9.04 -7.12
N ILE A 339 16.23 -9.58 -8.22
CA ILE A 339 16.04 -11.02 -8.44
C ILE A 339 17.38 -11.74 -8.67
N ASP A 340 18.35 -11.10 -9.33
CA ASP A 340 19.68 -11.70 -9.50
C ASP A 340 20.49 -11.74 -8.19
N LYS A 341 20.21 -10.85 -7.22
CA LYS A 341 20.75 -10.94 -5.85
C LYS A 341 20.10 -12.05 -4.99
N LEU A 342 19.04 -12.70 -5.48
CA LEU A 342 18.26 -13.72 -4.75
C LEU A 342 18.60 -15.16 -5.14
N LYS A 343 19.50 -15.37 -6.10
CA LYS A 343 20.05 -16.70 -6.41
C LYS A 343 21.12 -17.06 -5.38
N ILE A 344 20.69 -17.67 -4.28
CA ILE A 344 21.54 -18.55 -3.47
C ILE A 344 21.16 -19.98 -3.83
#